data_AF-A0AAQ2DUE0-F1
#
_entry.id   AF-A0AAQ2DUE0-F1
#
_cell.length_a   1.000
_cell.length_b   1.000
_cell.length_c   1.000
_cell.angle_alpha   90.00
_cell.angle_beta   90.00
_cell.angle_gamma   90.00
#
_symmetry.space_group_name_H-M   'P 1'
#
loop_
_entity.id
_entity.type
_entity.pdbx_description
1 polymer ?
#
loop_
_entity_poly.entity_id
_entity_poly.type
_entity_poly.pdbx_seq_one_letter_code
_entity_poly.pdbx_strand_id
1 'polypeptide(L)'
;MSTSQLMLIEQVESLLHESLESVSERNRHVLLEVGIEKIQQLKHILLPPRNKKDCRDGIRTQRESCGLSTAELATLLGVDEETIIQWENGKAEPLASQVIPLANILDCDPMWLLTSFHSDTTKES
;
A
#
# COMPACT_ATOMS: atom_id res chain seq x y z
N MET A 1 -0.89 13.90 12.41
CA MET A 1 0.31 14.69 12.07
C MET A 1 -0.14 16.13 11.85
N SER A 2 0.49 17.11 12.50
CA SER A 2 0.10 18.53 12.38
C SER A 2 0.64 19.14 11.08
N THR A 3 -0.13 20.00 10.42
CA THR A 3 0.23 20.67 9.16
C THR A 3 1.56 21.42 9.25
N SER A 4 1.89 21.95 10.44
CA SER A 4 3.18 22.58 10.72
C SER A 4 4.38 21.62 10.62
N GLN A 5 4.18 20.34 10.91
CA GLN A 5 5.25 19.33 10.78
C GLN A 5 5.51 18.93 9.33
N LEU A 6 4.47 18.93 8.48
CA LEU A 6 4.62 18.69 7.04
C LEU A 6 5.38 19.82 6.35
N MET A 7 5.07 21.08 6.66
CA MET A 7 5.81 22.23 6.11
C MET A 7 7.28 22.23 6.52
N LEU A 8 7.59 21.83 7.76
CA LEU A 8 8.98 21.72 8.23
C LEU A 8 9.77 20.65 7.46
N ILE A 9 9.12 19.54 7.10
CA ILE A 9 9.76 18.47 6.33
C ILE A 9 10.05 18.94 4.90
N GLU A 10 9.07 19.54 4.21
CA GLU A 10 9.27 20.06 2.84
C GLU A 10 10.35 21.16 2.79
N GLN A 11 10.40 22.02 3.82
CA GLN A 11 11.42 23.06 3.92
C GLN A 11 12.84 22.47 4.06
N VAL A 12 13.00 21.39 4.84
CA VAL A 12 14.29 20.71 5.02
C VAL A 12 14.71 20.00 3.74
N GLU A 13 13.78 19.38 3.01
CA GLU A 13 14.06 18.75 1.72
C GLU A 13 14.55 19.76 0.67
N SER A 14 13.92 20.94 0.61
CA SER A 14 14.32 22.02 -0.30
C SER A 14 15.73 22.56 0.01
N LEU A 15 16.04 22.79 1.29
CA LEU A 15 17.37 23.26 1.73
C LEU A 15 18.48 22.23 1.45
N LEU A 16 18.18 20.94 1.60
CA LEU A 16 19.11 19.86 1.25
C LEU A 16 19.38 19.81 -0.25
N HIS A 17 18.36 20.01 -1.08
CA HIS A 17 18.51 20.03 -2.55
C HIS A 17 19.39 21.19 -3.01
N GLU A 18 19.15 22.41 -2.50
CA GLU A 18 19.91 23.62 -2.85
C GLU A 18 21.37 23.54 -2.35
N SER A 19 21.59 22.99 -1.16
CA SER A 19 22.94 22.75 -0.62
C SER A 19 23.71 21.72 -1.47
N LEU A 20 23.02 20.74 -2.04
CA LEU A 20 23.62 19.68 -2.86
C LEU A 20 23.98 20.16 -4.28
N GLU A 21 23.28 21.15 -4.81
CA GLU A 21 23.61 21.81 -6.09
C GLU A 21 24.92 22.61 -6.03
N SER A 22 25.36 23.03 -4.85
CA SER A 22 26.63 23.75 -4.64
C SER A 22 27.89 22.85 -4.69
N VAL A 23 27.73 21.52 -4.72
CA VAL A 23 28.83 20.56 -4.65
C VAL A 23 29.28 20.09 -6.04
N SER A 24 30.61 20.07 -6.26
CA SER A 24 31.31 19.64 -7.49
C SER A 24 30.82 18.29 -8.04
N GLU A 25 30.61 18.22 -9.36
CA GLU A 25 29.99 17.08 -10.08
C GLU A 25 30.58 15.71 -9.75
N ARG A 26 31.88 15.64 -9.45
CA ARG A 26 32.58 14.38 -9.09
C ARG A 26 32.22 13.85 -7.69
N ASN A 27 31.91 14.73 -6.75
CA ASN A 27 31.41 14.34 -5.42
C ASN A 27 29.90 14.08 -5.43
N ARG A 28 29.19 14.67 -6.42
CA ARG A 28 27.74 14.55 -6.59
C ARG A 28 27.30 13.10 -6.84
N HIS A 29 28.05 12.33 -7.61
CA HIS A 29 27.74 10.92 -7.90
C HIS A 29 27.84 10.03 -6.64
N VAL A 30 28.91 10.18 -5.86
CA VAL A 30 29.14 9.38 -4.64
C VAL A 30 28.16 9.76 -3.51
N LEU A 31 27.84 11.06 -3.37
CA LEU A 31 26.86 11.54 -2.39
C LEU A 31 25.42 11.15 -2.76
N LEU A 32 25.08 11.13 -4.05
CA LEU A 32 23.77 10.68 -4.52
C LEU A 32 23.58 9.17 -4.31
N GLU A 33 24.58 8.33 -4.62
CA GLU A 33 24.46 6.89 -4.37
C GLU A 33 24.31 6.59 -2.87
N VAL A 34 25.20 7.14 -2.03
CA VAL A 34 25.15 6.90 -0.57
C VAL A 34 23.89 7.51 0.06
N GLY A 35 23.43 8.66 -0.44
CA GLY A 35 22.21 9.32 0.01
C GLY A 35 20.96 8.52 -0.34
N ILE A 36 20.84 8.08 -1.60
CA ILE A 36 19.75 7.23 -2.08
C ILE A 36 19.72 5.91 -1.32
N GLU A 37 20.88 5.27 -1.13
CA GLU A 37 20.98 3.98 -0.44
C GLU A 37 20.59 4.10 1.04
N LYS A 38 20.99 5.18 1.72
CA LYS A 38 20.55 5.47 3.10
C LYS A 38 19.06 5.79 3.19
N ILE A 39 18.52 6.55 2.23
CA ILE A 39 17.08 6.82 2.16
C ILE A 39 16.30 5.53 1.88
N GLN A 40 16.81 4.64 1.03
CA GLN A 40 16.22 3.33 0.77
C GLN A 40 16.28 2.42 2.02
N GLN A 41 17.39 2.41 2.76
CA GLN A 41 17.49 1.68 4.04
C GLN A 41 16.53 2.25 5.10
N LEU A 42 16.48 3.58 5.25
CA LEU A 42 15.53 4.24 6.15
C LEU A 42 14.09 3.94 5.75
N LYS A 43 13.80 3.91 4.45
CA LYS A 43 12.50 3.50 3.91
C LYS A 43 12.19 2.06 4.28
N HIS A 44 13.14 1.12 4.23
CA HIS A 44 12.93 -0.27 4.66
C HIS A 44 12.73 -0.43 6.17
N ILE A 45 13.24 0.50 6.99
CA ILE A 45 13.04 0.50 8.45
C ILE A 45 11.70 1.13 8.82
N LEU A 46 11.31 2.22 8.14
CA LEU A 46 10.06 2.95 8.36
C LEU A 46 8.86 2.32 7.65
N LEU A 47 9.11 1.66 6.52
CA LEU A 47 8.17 0.92 5.68
C LEU A 47 8.81 -0.46 5.41
N PRO A 48 8.69 -1.43 6.34
CA PRO A 48 9.20 -2.77 6.10
C PRO A 48 8.70 -3.25 4.73
N PRO A 49 9.54 -3.93 3.93
CA PRO A 49 9.08 -4.54 2.69
C PRO A 49 7.92 -5.43 3.11
N ARG A 50 6.70 -5.09 2.67
CA ARG A 50 5.49 -5.86 2.99
C ARG A 50 5.77 -7.25 2.46
N ASN A 51 6.19 -8.15 3.34
CA ASN A 51 6.20 -9.57 3.08
C ASN A 51 4.72 -9.93 3.03
N LYS A 52 4.10 -9.64 1.88
CA LYS A 52 2.66 -9.71 1.67
C LYS A 52 2.25 -11.10 2.12
N LYS A 53 1.45 -11.16 3.16
CA LYS A 53 1.09 -12.42 3.80
C LYS A 53 0.40 -13.28 2.74
N ASP A 54 0.66 -14.58 2.76
CA ASP A 54 -0.15 -15.59 2.07
C ASP A 54 -1.57 -15.49 2.63
N CYS A 55 -2.40 -14.66 2.02
CA CYS A 55 -3.80 -14.57 2.35
C CYS A 55 -4.41 -15.77 1.65
N ARG A 56 -4.96 -16.75 2.36
CA ARG A 56 -5.56 -17.94 1.74
C ARG A 56 -7.07 -18.04 1.96
N ASP A 57 -7.62 -17.19 2.81
CA ASP A 57 -8.90 -17.45 3.47
C ASP A 57 -10.04 -16.47 3.07
N GLY A 58 -9.86 -15.71 2.00
CA GLY A 58 -10.87 -14.79 1.43
C GLY A 58 -10.85 -13.38 2.04
N ILE A 59 -11.51 -12.43 1.37
CA ILE A 59 -11.48 -10.99 1.70
C ILE A 59 -11.94 -10.76 3.13
N ARG A 60 -12.99 -11.46 3.55
CA ARG A 60 -13.57 -11.36 4.88
C ARG A 60 -12.56 -11.72 5.97
N THR A 61 -11.93 -12.87 5.86
CA THR A 61 -10.93 -13.34 6.84
C THR A 61 -9.76 -12.36 6.89
N GLN A 62 -9.34 -11.84 5.74
CA GLN A 62 -8.27 -10.86 5.70
C GLN A 62 -8.67 -9.54 6.36
N ARG A 63 -9.88 -9.03 6.08
CA ARG A 63 -10.43 -7.83 6.73
C ARG A 63 -10.48 -8.00 8.26
N GLU A 64 -10.99 -9.14 8.72
CA GLU A 64 -11.07 -9.48 10.15
C GLU A 64 -9.66 -9.57 10.78
N SER A 65 -8.67 -10.11 10.06
CA SER A 65 -7.27 -10.16 10.51
C SER A 65 -6.62 -8.76 10.64
N CYS A 66 -7.08 -7.80 9.84
CA CYS A 66 -6.71 -6.39 9.94
C CYS A 66 -7.49 -5.64 11.05
N GLY A 67 -8.44 -6.29 11.73
CA GLY A 67 -9.27 -5.67 12.75
C GLY A 67 -10.27 -4.64 12.21
N LEU A 68 -10.57 -4.67 10.92
CA LEU A 68 -11.45 -3.72 10.25
C LEU A 68 -12.89 -4.22 10.23
N SER A 69 -13.85 -3.33 10.43
CA SER A 69 -15.26 -3.56 10.09
C SER A 69 -15.51 -3.37 8.59
N THR A 70 -16.64 -3.88 8.09
CA THR A 70 -17.09 -3.67 6.70
C THR A 70 -17.23 -2.19 6.37
N ALA A 71 -17.82 -1.40 7.27
CA ALA A 71 -17.97 0.04 7.13
C ALA A 71 -16.62 0.80 7.09
N GLU A 72 -15.64 0.41 7.91
CA GLU A 72 -14.30 1.02 7.90
C GLU A 72 -13.57 0.71 6.60
N LEU A 73 -13.62 -0.54 6.12
CA LEU A 73 -13.01 -0.90 4.85
C LEU A 73 -13.65 -0.14 3.68
N ALA A 74 -14.99 -0.02 3.68
CA ALA A 74 -15.74 0.73 2.69
C ALA A 74 -15.32 2.22 2.67
N THR A 75 -15.19 2.82 3.85
CA THR A 75 -14.74 4.22 4.01
C THR A 75 -13.32 4.43 3.49
N LEU A 76 -12.40 3.50 3.79
CA LEU A 76 -11.01 3.57 3.31
C LEU A 76 -10.88 3.41 1.79
N LEU A 77 -11.81 2.67 1.17
CA LEU A 77 -11.86 2.45 -0.27
C LEU A 77 -12.71 3.47 -1.04
N GLY A 78 -13.52 4.27 -0.33
CA GLY A 78 -14.47 5.19 -0.94
C GLY A 78 -15.60 4.48 -1.69
N VAL A 79 -16.05 3.33 -1.19
CA VAL A 79 -17.17 2.55 -1.73
C VAL A 79 -18.27 2.39 -0.69
N ASP A 80 -19.45 1.93 -1.10
CA ASP A 80 -20.53 1.61 -0.16
C ASP A 80 -20.26 0.31 0.60
N GLU A 81 -20.74 0.23 1.84
CA GLU A 81 -20.60 -0.97 2.68
C GLU A 81 -21.19 -2.22 2.01
N GLU A 82 -22.30 -2.05 1.27
CA GLU A 82 -22.92 -3.13 0.51
C GLU A 82 -21.98 -3.70 -0.57
N THR A 83 -21.12 -2.87 -1.16
CA THR A 83 -20.13 -3.33 -2.15
C THR A 83 -19.12 -4.28 -1.52
N ILE A 84 -18.64 -3.97 -0.31
CA ILE A 84 -17.73 -4.85 0.44
C ILE A 84 -18.42 -6.18 0.77
N ILE A 85 -19.67 -6.12 1.24
CA ILE A 85 -20.45 -7.33 1.56
C ILE A 85 -20.66 -8.21 0.31
N GLN A 86 -20.90 -7.60 -0.85
CA GLN A 86 -21.03 -8.34 -2.10
C GLN A 86 -19.72 -9.02 -2.51
N TRP A 87 -18.57 -8.35 -2.34
CA TRP A 87 -17.25 -8.95 -2.60
C TRP A 87 -16.94 -10.10 -1.64
N GLU A 88 -17.21 -9.93 -0.35
CA GLU A 88 -16.98 -10.97 0.66
C GLU A 88 -17.84 -12.23 0.45
N ASN A 89 -19.01 -12.07 -0.15
CA ASN A 89 -19.93 -13.17 -0.48
C ASN A 89 -19.75 -13.72 -1.90
N GLY A 90 -18.76 -13.23 -2.68
CA GLY A 90 -18.54 -13.65 -4.07
C GLY A 90 -19.65 -13.25 -5.04
N LYS A 91 -20.52 -12.29 -4.68
CA LYS A 91 -21.62 -11.80 -5.53
C LYS A 91 -21.17 -10.75 -6.54
N ALA A 92 -20.05 -10.10 -6.28
CA ALA A 92 -19.44 -9.11 -7.15
C ALA A 92 -17.92 -9.18 -7.01
N GLU A 93 -17.22 -8.64 -7.99
CA GLU A 93 -15.76 -8.54 -7.99
C GLU A 93 -15.31 -7.07 -7.98
N PRO A 94 -14.19 -6.74 -7.33
CA PRO A 94 -13.60 -5.42 -7.37
C PRO A 94 -13.09 -5.12 -8.78
N LEU A 95 -13.31 -3.89 -9.23
CA LEU A 95 -12.72 -3.38 -10.47
C LEU A 95 -11.19 -3.42 -10.39
N ALA A 96 -10.51 -3.51 -11.54
CA ALA A 96 -9.05 -3.49 -11.59
C ALA A 96 -8.42 -2.29 -10.86
N SER A 97 -9.10 -1.13 -10.89
CA SER A 97 -8.69 0.08 -10.17
C SER A 97 -8.79 -0.05 -8.64
N GLN A 98 -9.63 -0.95 -8.13
CA GLN A 98 -9.87 -1.18 -6.70
C GLN A 98 -8.96 -2.28 -6.12
N VAL A 99 -8.38 -3.14 -6.96
CA VAL A 99 -7.52 -4.25 -6.53
C VAL A 99 -6.28 -3.77 -5.77
N ILE A 100 -5.57 -2.75 -6.27
CA ILE A 100 -4.36 -2.23 -5.61
C ILE A 100 -4.67 -1.53 -4.29
N PRO A 101 -5.66 -0.60 -4.21
CA PRO A 101 -6.10 -0.04 -2.93
C PRO A 101 -6.55 -1.10 -1.92
N LEU A 102 -7.34 -2.07 -2.36
CA LEU A 102 -7.83 -3.16 -1.52
C LEU A 102 -6.67 -3.99 -0.96
N ALA A 103 -5.73 -4.39 -1.82
CA ALA A 103 -4.52 -5.10 -1.40
C ALA A 103 -3.70 -4.31 -0.38
N ASN A 104 -3.60 -3.00 -0.59
CA ASN A 104 -2.86 -2.12 0.31
C ASN A 104 -3.52 -1.94 1.67
N ILE A 105 -4.85 -1.93 1.74
CA ILE A 105 -5.56 -1.82 3.02
C ILE A 105 -5.53 -3.16 3.76
N LEU A 106 -5.72 -4.25 3.03
CA LEU A 106 -5.77 -5.61 3.57
C LEU A 106 -4.40 -6.26 3.81
N ASP A 107 -3.30 -5.57 3.46
CA ASP A 107 -1.94 -6.08 3.63
C ASP A 107 -1.69 -7.42 2.91
N CYS A 108 -2.30 -7.58 1.73
CA CYS A 108 -2.27 -8.82 0.96
C CYS A 108 -1.62 -8.64 -0.43
N ASP A 109 -1.34 -9.77 -1.09
CA ASP A 109 -0.85 -9.74 -2.47
C ASP A 109 -2.01 -9.46 -3.45
N PRO A 110 -1.89 -8.48 -4.37
CA PRO A 110 -2.91 -8.20 -5.38
C PRO A 110 -3.20 -9.39 -6.30
N MET A 111 -2.20 -10.22 -6.59
CA MET A 111 -2.35 -11.43 -7.38
C MET A 111 -3.26 -12.43 -6.66
N TRP A 112 -3.15 -12.52 -5.33
CA TRP A 112 -4.05 -13.35 -4.56
C TRP A 112 -5.51 -12.90 -4.69
N LEU A 113 -5.78 -11.59 -4.57
CA LEU A 113 -7.13 -11.04 -4.76
C LEU A 113 -7.69 -11.46 -6.13
N LEU A 114 -6.91 -11.28 -7.20
CA LEU A 114 -7.32 -11.68 -8.55
C LEU A 114 -7.62 -13.19 -8.63
N THR A 115 -6.82 -14.05 -8.02
CA THR A 115 -7.08 -15.50 -8.03
C THR A 115 -8.28 -15.92 -7.17
N SER A 116 -8.57 -15.18 -6.10
CA SER A 116 -9.62 -15.53 -5.12
C SER A 116 -11.04 -15.42 -5.65
N PHE A 117 -11.28 -14.62 -6.70
CA PHE A 117 -12.58 -14.53 -7.36
C PHE A 117 -12.80 -15.61 -8.44
N HIS A 118 -11.72 -16.17 -8.99
CA HIS A 118 -11.80 -17.14 -10.07
C HIS A 118 -11.99 -18.59 -9.58
N SER A 119 -11.94 -18.85 -8.27
CA SER A 119 -12.04 -20.21 -7.71
C SER A 119 -13.47 -20.76 -7.59
N ASP A 120 -14.51 -19.96 -7.83
CA ASP A 120 -15.90 -20.39 -7.66
C ASP A 120 -16.55 -20.98 -8.92
N THR A 121 -15.84 -21.10 -10.05
CA THR A 121 -16.42 -21.65 -11.29
C THR A 121 -16.30 -23.18 -11.45
N THR A 122 -15.84 -23.93 -10.44
CA THR A 122 -15.79 -25.40 -10.48
C THR A 122 -16.39 -26.04 -9.24
N LYS A 123 -17.71 -25.93 -9.09
CA LYS A 123 -18.53 -26.91 -8.37
C LYS A 123 -19.67 -27.36 -9.25
N GLU A 124 -19.36 -28.12 -10.30
CA GLU A 124 -20.35 -28.93 -11.01
C GLU A 124 -19.68 -30.11 -11.70
N SER A 125 -19.75 -31.29 -11.06
CA SER A 125 -19.87 -32.65 -11.65
C SER A 125 -19.89 -33.69 -10.53
#